data_AF-A0AAJ5YQ47-F1
#
_entry.id   AF-A0AAJ5YQ47-F1
#
_cell.length_a   1.000
_cell.length_b   1.000
_cell.length_c   1.000
_cell.angle_alpha   90.00
_cell.angle_beta   90.00
_cell.angle_gamma   90.00
#
_symmetry.space_group_name_H-M   'P 1'
#
loop_
_entity.id
_entity.type
_entity.pdbx_description
1 polymer ?
#
loop_
_entity_poly.entity_id
_entity_poly.type
_entity_poly.pdbx_seq_one_letter_code
_entity_poly.pdbx_strand_id
1 'polypeptide(L)'
;MSDVAARENRSQTMFVNPYEGNRNLTPNEQVLLGEYAQLAQILRRVATLSSQLSASTAHADVLNDLRVVERKMGLVLTLFKASVWAIVMQQDDQELEWDQLENQYDNMTIHEEDE
;
A
#
# COMPACT_ATOMS: atom_id res chain seq x y z
N MET A 1 10.69 25.53 -3.20
CA MET A 1 9.23 25.54 -3.52
C MET A 1 8.89 26.30 -4.81
N SER A 2 9.81 26.43 -5.80
CA SER A 2 9.60 27.27 -7.00
C SER A 2 9.35 26.49 -8.32
N ASP A 3 9.48 25.15 -8.31
CA ASP A 3 9.50 24.36 -9.56
C ASP A 3 8.15 23.75 -9.97
N VAL A 4 7.13 23.82 -9.10
CA VAL A 4 5.82 23.20 -9.35
C VAL A 4 4.94 24.11 -10.22
N ALA A 5 4.98 25.42 -10.02
CA ALA A 5 4.20 26.40 -10.80
C ALA A 5 4.65 26.51 -12.27
N ALA A 6 5.90 26.16 -12.59
CA ALA A 6 6.43 26.20 -13.96
C ALA A 6 6.03 24.99 -14.83
N ARG A 7 5.37 23.98 -14.25
CA ARG A 7 4.90 22.79 -14.98
C ARG A 7 3.46 22.94 -15.50
N GLU A 8 2.68 23.83 -14.92
CA GLU A 8 1.24 23.94 -15.21
C GLU A 8 0.93 24.71 -16.52
N ASN A 9 1.89 25.50 -17.03
CA ASN A 9 1.66 26.42 -18.15
C ASN A 9 2.12 25.91 -19.55
N ARG A 10 2.37 24.60 -19.72
CA ARG A 10 2.94 24.05 -20.97
C ARG A 10 1.95 23.33 -21.89
N SER A 11 0.64 23.46 -21.70
CA SER A 11 -0.33 22.68 -22.51
C SER A 11 -1.58 23.41 -22.98
N GLN A 12 -1.64 24.74 -22.94
CA GLN A 12 -2.62 25.44 -23.75
C GLN A 12 -2.06 25.61 -25.16
N THR A 13 -1.96 24.50 -25.90
CA THR A 13 -1.89 24.59 -27.36
C THR A 13 -3.18 25.27 -27.79
N MET A 14 -3.08 26.52 -28.23
CA MET A 14 -4.20 27.25 -28.81
C MET A 14 -4.84 26.36 -29.87
N PHE A 15 -6.07 25.88 -29.61
CA PHE A 15 -6.75 24.98 -30.52
C PHE A 15 -7.09 25.75 -31.79
N VAL A 16 -6.43 25.41 -32.89
CA VAL A 16 -6.72 25.95 -34.21
C VAL A 16 -7.66 24.99 -34.90
N ASN A 17 -8.85 25.46 -35.27
CA ASN A 17 -9.85 24.63 -35.92
C ASN A 17 -9.34 24.20 -37.31
N PRO A 18 -9.08 22.89 -37.55
CA PRO A 18 -8.55 22.42 -38.83
C PRO A 18 -9.56 22.51 -39.98
N TYR A 19 -10.84 22.80 -39.68
CA TYR A 19 -11.90 22.92 -40.67
C TYR A 19 -12.28 24.38 -40.99
N GLU A 20 -11.60 25.37 -40.41
CA GLU A 20 -11.82 26.78 -40.76
C GLU A 20 -11.47 27.06 -42.23
N GLY A 21 -12.36 27.77 -42.93
CA GLY A 21 -12.13 28.21 -44.31
C GLY A 21 -12.34 27.10 -45.36
N ASN A 22 -12.88 25.95 -44.95
CA ASN A 22 -13.10 24.83 -45.86
C ASN A 22 -14.31 25.10 -46.78
N ARG A 23 -14.07 25.29 -48.08
CA ARG A 23 -15.08 25.74 -49.06
C ARG A 23 -16.27 24.78 -49.23
N ASN A 24 -16.08 23.50 -48.90
CA ASN A 24 -17.09 22.45 -49.03
C ASN A 24 -17.96 22.29 -47.76
N LEU A 25 -17.69 23.04 -46.70
CA LEU A 25 -18.41 22.98 -45.43
C LEU A 25 -19.14 24.30 -45.19
N THR A 26 -20.37 24.23 -44.72
CA THR A 26 -21.08 25.42 -44.23
C THR A 26 -20.39 25.96 -42.97
N PRO A 27 -20.55 27.26 -42.65
CA PRO A 27 -19.91 27.85 -41.46
C PRO A 27 -20.22 27.10 -40.16
N ASN A 28 -21.45 26.60 -40.03
CA ASN A 28 -21.90 25.88 -38.83
C ASN A 28 -21.24 24.49 -38.73
N GLU A 29 -21.08 23.79 -39.86
CA GLU A 29 -20.40 22.49 -39.91
C GLU A 29 -18.91 22.62 -39.56
N GLN A 30 -18.26 23.72 -39.98
CA GLN A 30 -16.85 23.98 -39.65
C GLN A 30 -16.65 24.14 -38.14
N VAL A 31 -17.53 24.88 -37.47
CA VAL A 31 -17.50 25.06 -36.01
C VAL A 31 -17.73 23.72 -35.31
N LEU A 32 -18.78 23.00 -35.68
CA LEU A 32 -19.14 21.73 -35.06
C LEU A 32 -18.03 20.68 -35.19
N LEU A 33 -17.47 20.51 -36.38
CA LEU A 33 -16.35 19.57 -36.61
C LEU A 33 -15.07 20.00 -35.87
N GLY A 34 -14.86 21.32 -35.72
CA GLY A 34 -13.80 21.87 -34.88
C GLY A 34 -13.95 21.44 -33.43
N GLU A 35 -15.12 21.64 -32.84
CA GLU A 35 -15.41 21.22 -31.45
C GLU A 35 -15.23 19.70 -31.26
N TYR A 36 -15.69 18.87 -32.20
CA TYR A 36 -15.45 17.43 -32.16
C TYR A 36 -13.97 17.06 -32.26
N ALA A 37 -13.19 17.76 -33.08
CA ALA A 37 -11.75 17.53 -33.17
C ALA A 37 -11.03 17.89 -31.85
N GLN A 38 -11.45 18.99 -31.21
CA GLN A 38 -10.94 19.38 -29.89
C GLN A 38 -11.29 18.31 -28.84
N LEU A 39 -12.55 17.88 -28.79
CA LEU A 39 -13.01 16.86 -27.87
C LEU A 39 -12.27 15.54 -28.07
N ALA A 40 -12.08 15.11 -29.33
CA ALA A 40 -11.34 13.90 -29.66
C ALA A 40 -9.87 13.99 -29.20
N GLN A 41 -9.22 15.15 -29.35
CA GLN A 41 -7.87 15.36 -28.83
C GLN A 41 -7.82 15.25 -27.30
N ILE A 42 -8.78 15.87 -26.60
CA ILE A 42 -8.90 15.79 -25.14
C ILE A 42 -9.11 14.34 -24.71
N LEU A 43 -10.03 13.61 -25.35
CA LEU A 43 -10.30 12.21 -25.05
C LEU A 43 -9.06 11.32 -25.26
N ARG A 44 -8.30 11.52 -26.34
CA ARG A 44 -7.04 10.81 -26.57
C ARG A 44 -6.02 11.10 -25.49
N ARG A 45 -5.90 12.36 -25.05
CA ARG A 45 -5.02 12.75 -23.94
C ARG A 45 -5.44 12.06 -22.64
N VAL A 46 -6.73 12.08 -22.31
CA VAL A 46 -7.26 11.41 -21.12
C VAL A 46 -7.02 9.90 -21.18
N ALA A 47 -7.27 9.26 -22.31
CA ALA A 47 -7.01 7.83 -22.48
C ALA A 47 -5.52 7.49 -22.33
N THR A 48 -4.63 8.31 -22.89
CA THR A 48 -3.18 8.14 -22.76
C THR A 48 -2.73 8.28 -21.31
N LEU A 49 -3.19 9.34 -20.61
CA LEU A 49 -2.88 9.55 -19.20
C LEU A 49 -3.44 8.43 -18.33
N SER A 50 -4.67 8.00 -18.58
CA SER A 50 -5.29 6.87 -17.88
C SER A 50 -4.51 5.58 -18.08
N SER A 51 -4.05 5.30 -19.30
CA SER A 51 -3.19 4.14 -19.59
C SER A 51 -1.83 4.25 -18.90
N GLN A 52 -1.25 5.44 -18.79
CA GLN A 52 0.01 5.66 -18.07
C GLN A 52 -0.17 5.50 -16.56
N LEU A 53 -1.28 5.97 -15.99
CA LEU A 53 -1.58 5.86 -14.57
C LEU A 53 -1.97 4.43 -14.18
N SER A 54 -2.64 3.74 -15.09
CA SER A 54 -2.99 2.32 -14.98
C SER A 54 -1.80 1.43 -15.33
N ALA A 55 -0.71 1.97 -15.87
CA ALA A 55 0.48 1.20 -16.17
C ALA A 55 1.03 0.62 -14.87
N SER A 56 1.16 -0.71 -14.86
CA SER A 56 1.42 -1.49 -13.66
C SER A 56 2.82 -1.27 -13.08
N THR A 57 3.72 -0.57 -13.76
CA THR A 57 5.12 -0.44 -13.35
C THR A 57 5.26 0.35 -12.05
N ALA A 58 4.63 1.52 -11.95
CA ALA A 58 4.66 2.31 -10.71
C ALA A 58 3.98 1.57 -9.55
N HIS A 59 2.89 0.83 -9.84
CA HIS A 59 2.21 0.00 -8.84
C HIS A 59 3.06 -1.20 -8.41
N ALA A 60 3.80 -1.81 -9.34
CA ALA A 60 4.67 -2.95 -9.08
C ALA A 60 5.84 -2.58 -8.18
N ASP A 61 6.43 -1.40 -8.36
CA ASP A 61 7.52 -0.92 -7.51
C ASP A 61 7.05 -0.72 -6.06
N VAL A 62 5.91 -0.07 -5.86
CA VAL A 62 5.31 0.10 -4.52
C VAL A 62 4.96 -1.25 -3.88
N LEU A 63 4.40 -2.18 -4.64
CA LEU A 63 4.09 -3.53 -4.15
C LEU A 63 5.37 -4.30 -3.77
N ASN A 64 6.46 -4.13 -4.51
CA ASN A 64 7.74 -4.75 -4.20
C ASN A 64 8.32 -4.21 -2.88
N ASP A 65 8.26 -2.89 -2.68
CA ASP A 65 8.69 -2.25 -1.44
C ASP A 65 7.85 -2.73 -0.24
N LEU A 66 6.52 -2.81 -0.41
CA LEU A 66 5.63 -3.36 0.61
C LEU A 66 5.96 -4.81 0.95
N ARG A 67 6.26 -5.65 -0.04
CA ARG A 67 6.63 -7.06 0.17
C ARG A 67 7.93 -7.20 0.98
N VAL A 68 8.89 -6.28 0.80
CA VAL A 68 10.12 -6.27 1.61
C VAL A 68 9.80 -5.92 3.06
N VAL A 69 8.95 -4.93 3.29
CA VAL A 69 8.52 -4.53 4.64
C VAL A 69 7.74 -5.66 5.32
N GLU A 70 6.80 -6.29 4.61
CA GLU A 70 6.01 -7.41 5.10
C GLU A 70 6.91 -8.56 5.61
N ARG A 71 7.93 -8.95 4.82
CA ARG A 71 8.85 -10.01 5.22
C ARG A 71 9.65 -9.67 6.47
N LYS A 72 10.14 -8.43 6.58
CA LYS A 72 10.92 -7.98 7.73
C LYS A 72 10.04 -7.93 8.99
N MET A 73 8.86 -7.33 8.89
CA MET A 73 7.93 -7.23 10.01
C MET A 73 7.35 -8.59 10.40
N GLY A 74 7.07 -9.46 9.45
CA GLY A 74 6.66 -10.84 9.71
C GLY A 74 7.72 -11.61 10.50
N LEU A 75 8.99 -11.50 10.11
CA LEU A 75 10.10 -12.10 10.87
C LEU A 75 10.22 -11.53 12.29
N VAL A 76 10.15 -10.21 12.43
CA VAL A 76 10.18 -9.55 13.74
C VAL A 76 9.02 -10.02 14.62
N LEU A 77 7.79 -10.07 14.09
CA LEU A 77 6.61 -10.50 14.81
C LEU A 77 6.70 -11.98 15.23
N THR A 78 7.17 -12.85 14.34
CA THR A 78 7.36 -14.28 14.65
C THR A 78 8.41 -14.47 15.75
N LEU A 79 9.57 -13.81 15.64
CA LEU A 79 10.62 -13.90 16.67
C LEU A 79 10.14 -13.33 18.00
N PHE A 80 9.46 -12.19 17.98
CA PHE A 80 8.89 -11.59 19.18
C PHE A 80 7.85 -12.49 19.84
N LYS A 81 6.94 -13.07 19.05
CA LYS A 81 5.93 -14.00 19.58
C LYS A 81 6.58 -15.25 20.15
N ALA A 82 7.58 -15.82 19.48
CA ALA A 82 8.34 -16.96 19.99
C ALA A 82 9.10 -16.62 21.27
N SER A 83 9.71 -15.43 21.36
CA SER A 83 10.45 -15.00 22.55
C SER A 83 9.52 -14.79 23.74
N VAL A 84 8.36 -14.17 23.53
CA VAL A 84 7.36 -14.01 24.60
C VAL A 84 6.85 -15.37 25.06
N TRP A 85 6.50 -16.26 24.12
CA TRP A 85 6.02 -17.59 24.47
C TRP A 85 7.07 -18.40 25.24
N ALA A 86 8.33 -18.35 24.83
CA ALA A 86 9.42 -19.02 25.56
C ALA A 86 9.57 -18.51 27.00
N ILE A 87 9.46 -17.20 27.22
CA ILE A 87 9.54 -16.61 28.57
C ILE A 87 8.33 -17.01 29.42
N VAL A 88 7.12 -16.93 28.87
CA VAL A 88 5.90 -17.30 29.59
C VAL A 88 5.92 -18.78 29.96
N MET A 89 6.26 -19.65 29.00
CA MET A 89 6.37 -21.08 29.26
C MET A 89 7.40 -21.39 30.34
N GLN A 90 8.56 -20.72 30.31
CA GLN A 90 9.61 -20.91 31.32
C GLN A 90 9.17 -20.44 32.72
N GLN A 91 8.28 -19.45 32.82
CA GLN A 91 7.70 -19.03 34.10
C GLN A 91 6.68 -20.05 34.61
N ASP A 92 5.79 -20.53 33.74
CA ASP A 92 4.80 -21.55 34.07
C ASP A 92 5.50 -22.84 34.54
N ASP A 93 6.54 -23.29 33.83
CA ASP A 93 7.32 -24.47 34.21
C ASP A 93 8.02 -24.29 35.58
N GLN A 94 8.57 -23.10 35.85
CA GLN A 94 9.19 -22.81 37.15
C GLN A 94 8.16 -22.83 38.28
N GLU A 95 7.01 -22.18 38.11
CA GLU A 95 5.94 -22.16 39.12
C GLU A 95 5.47 -23.58 39.45
N LEU A 96 5.30 -24.44 38.44
CA LEU A 96 4.97 -25.85 38.64
C LEU A 96 6.04 -26.64 39.39
N GLU A 97 7.34 -26.36 39.18
CA GLU A 97 8.42 -26.99 39.94
C GLU A 97 8.41 -26.55 41.42
N TRP A 98 8.15 -25.26 41.69
CA TRP A 98 8.04 -24.73 43.04
C TRP A 98 6.86 -25.35 43.79
N ASP A 99 5.68 -25.41 43.16
CA ASP A 99 4.47 -26.03 43.72
C ASP A 99 4.68 -27.52 44.02
N GLN A 100 5.39 -28.25 43.14
CA GLN A 100 5.70 -29.66 43.36
C GLN A 100 6.63 -29.85 44.57
N LEU A 101 7.64 -29.00 44.71
CA LEU A 101 8.53 -29.01 45.87
C LEU A 101 7.77 -28.70 47.15
N GLU A 102 6.93 -27.66 47.16
CA GLU A 102 6.12 -27.29 48.32
C GLU A 102 5.20 -28.44 48.76
N ASN A 103 4.48 -29.06 47.82
CA ASN A 103 3.64 -30.23 48.12
C ASN A 103 4.45 -31.44 48.62
N GLN A 104 5.66 -31.65 48.10
CA GLN A 104 6.54 -32.71 48.58
C GLN A 104 7.06 -32.44 50.01
N TYR A 105 7.40 -31.18 50.31
CA TYR A 105 7.80 -30.77 51.66
C TYR A 105 6.64 -30.89 52.65
N ASP A 106 5.44 -30.46 52.28
CA ASP A 106 4.26 -30.53 53.15
C ASP A 106 3.90 -31.99 53.45
N ASN A 107 3.94 -32.86 52.44
CA ASN A 107 3.70 -34.30 52.62
C ASN A 107 4.77 -35.02 53.48
N MET A 108 6.04 -34.60 53.43
CA MET A 108 7.06 -35.11 54.36
C MET A 108 6.85 -34.59 55.79
N THR A 109 6.47 -33.33 55.95
CA THR A 109 6.27 -32.69 57.26
C THR A 109 5.09 -33.33 57.99
N ILE A 110 4.00 -33.62 57.30
CA ILE A 110 2.83 -34.32 57.86
C ILE A 110 3.20 -35.75 58.32
N HIS A 111 4.10 -36.44 57.62
CA HIS A 111 4.55 -37.79 58.01
C HIS A 111 5.46 -37.79 59.26
N GLU A 112 6.19 -36.70 59.54
CA GLU A 112 7.03 -36.58 60.74
C GLU A 112 6.23 -36.19 62.00
N GLU A 113 5.04 -35.60 61.89
CA GLU A 113 4.21 -35.21 63.03
C GLU A 113 3.29 -36.34 63.57
N ASP A 114 3.13 -37.44 62.81
CA ASP A 114 2.23 -38.57 63.13
C ASP A 114 2.93 -39.78 63.81
N GLU A 115 4.24 -39.73 64.11
CA GLU A 115 5.01 -40.73 64.91
C GLU A 115 5.28 -40.27 66.36
#